data_AF-A0A1Y1LGG2-F1
#
_entry.id   AF-A0A1Y1LGG2-F1
#
_cell.length_a   1.000
_cell.length_b   1.000
_cell.length_c   1.000
_cell.angle_alpha   90.00
_cell.angle_beta   90.00
_cell.angle_gamma   90.00
#
_symmetry.space_group_name_H-M   'P 1'
#
loop_
_entity.id
_entity.type
_entity.pdbx_description
1 polymer ?
#
loop_
_entity_poly.entity_id
_entity_poly.type
_entity_poly.pdbx_seq_one_letter_code
_entity_poly.pdbx_strand_id
1 'polypeptide(L)'
;MFSSGDTLTKILNRRFVKIGLPLLVLVVGGSFYLEQFSQLRYTFGKKNSAIDREELKRLGFKLKKPEEITLEAEYEKLKSLDIDSWSQKRIPRPWDETAE
;
A
#
# COMPACT_ATOMS: atom_id res chain seq x y z
N MET A 1 -3.88 44.77 -37.88
CA MET A 1 -3.17 43.90 -36.91
C MET A 1 -4.23 43.39 -35.95
N PHE A 2 -4.74 42.18 -36.18
CA PHE A 2 -5.89 41.66 -35.45
C PHE A 2 -5.43 41.15 -34.07
N SER A 3 -5.96 41.77 -33.01
CA SER A 3 -5.71 41.39 -31.62
C SER A 3 -6.42 40.06 -31.32
N SER A 4 -5.74 38.95 -31.59
CA SER A 4 -6.28 37.60 -31.31
C SER A 4 -6.48 37.37 -29.80
N GLY A 5 -5.70 38.07 -28.95
CA GLY A 5 -5.77 37.93 -27.49
C GLY A 5 -7.11 38.34 -26.89
N ASP A 6 -7.69 39.44 -27.38
CA ASP A 6 -8.96 39.97 -26.85
C ASP A 6 -10.17 39.09 -27.21
N THR A 7 -10.06 38.34 -28.31
CA THR A 7 -11.11 37.40 -28.72
C THR A 7 -11.12 36.14 -27.86
N LEU A 8 -9.95 35.64 -27.46
CA LEU A 8 -9.80 34.46 -26.60
C LEU A 8 -10.32 34.72 -25.19
N THR A 9 -9.96 35.86 -24.59
CA THR A 9 -10.44 36.25 -23.26
C THR A 9 -11.96 36.42 -23.24
N LYS A 10 -12.55 36.97 -24.30
CA LYS A 10 -14.00 37.11 -24.46
C LYS A 10 -14.73 35.76 -24.57
N ILE A 11 -14.10 34.75 -25.19
CA ILE A 11 -14.64 33.39 -25.28
C ILE A 11 -14.55 32.67 -23.93
N LEU A 12 -13.41 32.74 -23.25
CA LEU A 12 -13.18 32.19 -21.92
C LEU A 12 -14.08 32.82 -20.85
N ASN A 13 -14.52 34.08 -21.05
CA ASN A 13 -15.37 34.78 -20.10
C ASN A 13 -16.85 34.35 -20.16
N ARG A 14 -17.26 33.50 -21.11
CA ARG A 14 -18.64 33.01 -21.21
C ARG A 14 -18.97 32.05 -20.07
N ARG A 15 -20.15 32.21 -19.46
CA ARG A 15 -20.63 31.38 -18.32
C ARG A 15 -20.56 29.87 -18.61
N PHE A 16 -20.90 29.46 -19.83
CA PHE A 16 -20.82 28.06 -20.26
C PHE A 16 -19.39 27.53 -20.29
N VAL A 17 -18.42 28.32 -20.78
CA VAL A 17 -17.01 27.89 -20.85
C VAL A 17 -16.41 27.83 -19.46
N LYS A 18 -16.70 28.80 -18.58
CA LYS A 18 -16.21 28.78 -17.19
C LYS A 18 -16.66 27.57 -16.38
N ILE A 19 -17.86 27.04 -16.67
CA ILE A 19 -18.43 25.90 -15.94
C ILE A 19 -18.13 24.58 -16.66
N GLY A 20 -18.23 24.56 -17.99
CA GLY A 20 -18.06 23.36 -18.81
C GLY A 20 -16.61 22.99 -19.06
N LEU A 21 -15.69 23.96 -19.18
CA LEU A 21 -14.28 23.68 -19.44
C LEU A 21 -13.62 22.92 -18.27
N PRO A 22 -13.79 23.31 -17.00
CA PRO A 22 -13.27 22.52 -15.88
C PRO A 22 -13.85 21.10 -15.83
N LEU A 23 -15.14 20.93 -16.11
CA LEU A 23 -15.79 19.62 -16.15
C LEU A 23 -15.21 18.74 -17.26
N LEU A 24 -15.03 19.30 -18.46
CA LEU A 24 -14.47 18.58 -19.60
C LEU A 24 -13.02 18.16 -19.32
N VAL A 25 -12.21 19.07 -18.76
CA VAL A 25 -10.84 18.76 -18.33
C VAL A 25 -10.84 17.65 -17.28
N LEU A 26 -11.78 17.64 -16.34
CA LEU A 26 -11.90 16.59 -15.33
C LEU A 26 -12.30 15.24 -15.94
N VAL A 27 -13.24 15.21 -16.90
CA VAL A 27 -13.66 13.96 -17.57
C VAL A 27 -12.53 13.38 -18.40
N VAL A 28 -11.90 14.20 -19.24
CA VAL A 28 -10.81 13.76 -20.10
C VAL A 28 -9.58 13.42 -19.26
N GLY A 29 -9.15 14.34 -18.40
CA GLY A 29 -8.01 14.14 -17.50
C GLY A 29 -8.21 12.97 -16.54
N GLY A 30 -9.41 12.80 -16.00
CA GLY A 30 -9.77 11.67 -15.13
C GLY A 30 -9.70 10.32 -15.85
N SER A 31 -10.11 10.26 -17.12
CA SER A 31 -10.03 9.04 -17.93
C SER A 31 -8.57 8.58 -18.11
N PHE A 32 -7.68 9.51 -18.48
CA PHE A 32 -6.25 9.22 -18.58
C PHE A 32 -5.59 8.95 -17.22
N TYR A 33 -6.03 9.63 -16.15
CA TYR A 33 -5.48 9.45 -14.81
C TYR A 33 -5.84 8.08 -14.21
N LEU A 34 -7.09 7.64 -14.36
CA LEU A 34 -7.56 6.34 -13.86
C LEU A 34 -6.81 5.18 -14.51
N GLU A 35 -6.47 5.28 -15.79
CA GLU A 35 -5.66 4.29 -16.49
C GLU A 35 -4.30 4.12 -15.79
N GLN A 36 -3.56 5.21 -15.62
CA GLN A 36 -2.26 5.21 -14.94
C GLN A 36 -2.36 4.72 -13.49
N PHE A 37 -3.40 5.14 -12.77
CA PHE A 37 -3.62 4.72 -11.39
C PHE A 37 -3.97 3.22 -11.28
N SER A 38 -4.73 2.68 -12.23
CA SER A 38 -5.10 1.25 -12.25
C SER A 38 -3.90 0.34 -12.51
N GLN A 39 -2.95 0.78 -13.35
CA GLN A 39 -1.70 0.06 -13.62
C GLN A 39 -0.85 -0.07 -12.35
N LEU A 40 -0.92 0.91 -11.44
CA LEU A 40 -0.21 0.90 -10.16
C LEU A 40 -0.51 -0.36 -9.34
N ARG A 41 -1.76 -0.84 -9.37
CA ARG A 41 -2.17 -2.07 -8.68
C ARG A 41 -1.38 -3.28 -9.13
N TYR A 42 -1.07 -3.40 -10.42
CA TYR A 42 -0.35 -4.55 -10.96
C TYR A 42 1.15 -4.41 -10.76
N THR A 43 1.69 -3.20 -10.92
CA THR A 43 3.11 -2.90 -10.73
C THR A 43 3.57 -3.12 -9.29
N PHE A 44 2.75 -2.74 -8.31
CA PHE A 44 3.08 -2.85 -6.88
C PHE A 44 2.42 -4.05 -6.20
N GLY A 45 1.26 -4.50 -6.65
CA GLY A 45 0.57 -5.66 -6.06
C GLY A 45 1.36 -6.97 -6.20
N LYS A 46 2.10 -7.16 -7.30
CA LYS A 46 3.02 -8.30 -7.45
C LYS A 46 4.28 -8.19 -6.57
N LYS A 47 4.68 -6.98 -6.17
CA LYS A 47 5.90 -6.76 -5.36
C LYS A 47 5.71 -7.09 -3.88
N ASN A 48 4.47 -7.10 -3.39
CA ASN A 48 4.17 -7.47 -2.01
C ASN A 48 4.59 -8.91 -1.64
N SER A 49 4.77 -9.79 -2.63
CA SER A 49 5.17 -11.18 -2.43
C SER A 49 6.69 -11.39 -2.44
N ALA A 50 7.45 -10.42 -2.92
CA ALA A 50 8.88 -10.55 -3.18
C ALA A 50 9.58 -9.21 -3.01
N ILE A 51 9.52 -8.64 -1.80
CA ILE A 51 10.57 -7.69 -1.43
C ILE A 51 11.86 -8.51 -1.38
N ASP A 52 12.87 -8.07 -2.12
CA ASP A 52 14.12 -8.79 -2.19
C ASP A 52 14.74 -8.85 -0.78
N ARG A 53 15.18 -10.05 -0.36
CA ARG A 53 15.70 -10.25 1.00
C ARG A 53 16.94 -9.39 1.23
N GLU A 54 17.69 -9.10 0.18
CA GLU A 54 18.83 -8.20 0.24
C GLU A 54 18.43 -6.75 0.53
N GLU A 55 17.32 -6.29 -0.05
CA GLU A 55 16.77 -4.96 0.20
C GLU A 55 16.27 -4.83 1.65
N LEU A 56 15.57 -5.84 2.16
CA LEU A 56 15.13 -5.89 3.56
C LEU A 56 16.32 -5.90 4.54
N LYS A 57 17.42 -6.59 4.21
CA LYS A 57 18.66 -6.53 5.01
C LYS A 57 19.25 -5.12 5.02
N ARG A 58 19.28 -4.43 3.87
CA ARG A 58 19.77 -3.04 3.77
C ARG A 58 18.90 -2.07 4.56
N LEU A 59 17.60 -2.31 4.62
CA LEU A 59 16.65 -1.53 5.43
C LEU A 59 16.72 -1.84 6.95
N GLY A 60 17.61 -2.73 7.38
CA GLY A 60 17.86 -3.03 8.79
C GLY A 60 16.95 -4.11 9.40
N PHE A 61 16.15 -4.81 8.58
CA PHE A 61 15.35 -5.92 9.08
C PHE A 61 16.22 -7.16 9.35
N LYS A 62 16.13 -7.71 10.58
CA LYS A 62 16.77 -8.98 10.94
C LYS A 62 15.96 -10.15 10.37
N LEU A 63 16.32 -10.63 9.19
CA LEU A 63 15.69 -11.80 8.59
C LEU A 63 16.27 -13.10 9.17
N LYS A 64 15.40 -14.07 9.45
CA LYS A 64 15.81 -15.46 9.72
C LYS A 64 16.51 -16.07 8.50
N LYS A 65 17.37 -17.05 8.74
CA LYS A 65 18.07 -17.77 7.66
C LYS A 65 17.06 -18.51 6.77
N PRO A 66 17.32 -18.64 5.46
CA PRO A 66 16.46 -19.40 4.55
C PRO A 66 16.20 -20.83 5.01
N GLU A 67 17.20 -21.48 5.62
CA GLU A 67 17.11 -22.86 6.09
C GLU A 67 16.10 -23.01 7.25
N GLU A 68 15.99 -22.00 8.12
CA GLU A 68 15.15 -22.04 9.33
C GLU A 68 13.66 -21.78 9.06
N ILE A 69 13.31 -21.29 7.87
CA ILE A 69 11.93 -20.98 7.43
C ILE A 69 11.34 -22.06 6.51
N THR A 70 12.05 -23.17 6.34
CA THR A 70 11.57 -24.33 5.57
C THR A 70 10.51 -25.09 6.37
N LEU A 71 9.64 -25.83 5.66
CA LEU A 71 8.59 -26.62 6.30
C LEU A 71 9.18 -27.72 7.19
N GLU A 72 10.30 -28.30 6.76
CA GLU A 72 11.03 -29.35 7.47
C GLU A 72 11.63 -28.81 8.77
N ALA A 73 12.28 -27.63 8.72
CA ALA A 73 12.84 -27.01 9.91
C ALA A 73 11.75 -26.61 10.91
N GLU A 74 10.59 -26.14 10.46
CA GLU A 74 9.47 -25.82 11.34
C GLU A 74 8.83 -27.09 11.91
N TYR A 75 8.74 -28.16 11.12
CA TYR A 75 8.25 -29.46 11.57
C TYR A 75 9.11 -30.03 12.70
N GLU A 76 10.44 -30.01 12.58
CA GLU A 76 11.34 -30.49 13.63
C GLU A 76 11.22 -29.66 14.92
N LYS A 77 11.01 -28.33 14.82
CA LYS A 77 10.72 -27.49 16.00
C LYS A 77 9.42 -27.92 16.67
N LEU A 78 8.35 -28.11 15.90
CA LEU A 78 7.04 -28.52 16.43
C LEU A 78 7.10 -29.91 17.06
N LYS A 79 7.87 -30.83 16.48
CA LYS A 79 8.07 -32.17 17.03
C LYS A 79 8.80 -32.15 18.38
N SER A 80 9.71 -31.21 18.58
CA SER A 80 10.43 -31.03 19.85
C SER A 80 9.63 -30.30 20.93
N LEU A 81 8.47 -29.74 20.57
CA LEU A 81 7.64 -28.96 21.47
C LEU A 81 6.83 -29.88 22.39
N ASP A 82 6.95 -29.68 23.71
CA ASP A 82 6.11 -30.37 24.68
C ASP A 82 4.69 -29.80 24.63
N ILE A 83 3.77 -30.61 24.10
CA ILE A 83 2.34 -30.28 23.97
C ILE A 83 1.51 -30.79 25.14
N ASP A 84 2.05 -31.70 25.95
CA ASP A 84 1.31 -32.38 27.02
C ASP A 84 1.21 -31.49 28.28
N SER A 85 2.13 -30.54 28.46
CA SER A 85 2.15 -29.60 29.59
C SER A 85 1.42 -28.26 29.31
N TRP A 86 0.51 -28.22 28.34
CA TRP A 86 -0.20 -26.98 27.99
C TRP A 86 -1.09 -26.47 29.14
N SER A 87 -0.99 -25.18 29.45
CA SER A 87 -1.82 -24.50 30.45
C SER A 87 -2.44 -23.22 29.90
N GLN A 88 -3.70 -22.99 30.24
CA GLN A 88 -4.42 -21.77 29.86
C GLN A 88 -3.95 -20.58 30.71
N LYS A 89 -2.95 -19.84 30.24
CA LYS A 89 -2.56 -18.56 30.84
C LYS A 89 -3.60 -17.48 30.52
N ARG A 90 -4.10 -16.80 31.55
CA ARG A 90 -4.97 -15.63 31.40
C ARG A 90 -4.11 -14.37 31.40
N ILE A 91 -4.46 -13.41 30.54
CA ILE A 91 -3.85 -12.08 30.58
C ILE A 91 -4.34 -11.40 31.88
N PRO A 92 -3.44 -10.77 32.66
CA PRO A 92 -3.86 -10.03 33.86
C PRO A 92 -4.79 -8.89 33.47
N ARG A 93 -5.77 -8.58 34.32
CA ARG A 93 -6.64 -7.44 34.09
C ARG A 93 -5.85 -6.17 34.35
N PRO A 94 -6.14 -5.04 33.66
CA PRO A 94 -5.43 -3.78 33.87
C PRO A 94 -5.42 -3.26 35.33
N TRP A 95 -6.27 -3.80 36.20
CA TRP A 95 -6.41 -3.44 37.60
C TRP A 95 -6.00 -4.56 38.57
N ASP A 96 -5.44 -5.66 38.08
CA ASP A 96 -4.87 -6.70 38.96
C ASP A 96 -3.48 -6.24 39.42
N GLU A 97 -3.29 -6.05 40.73
CA GLU A 97 -2.04 -5.58 41.35
C GLU A 97 -0.84 -6.56 41.22
N THR A 98 -1.04 -7.70 40.55
CA THR A 98 -0.05 -8.78 40.36
C THR A 98 0.61 -8.74 38.98
N ALA A 99 0.39 -7.68 38.19
CA ALA A 99 0.85 -7.55 36.81
C ALA A 99 2.21 -6.84 36.64
N GLU A 100 3.00 -6.69 37.71
CA GLU A 100 4.34 -6.08 37.70
C GLU A 100 5.45 -7.11 37.95
#